data_AF-A0A819FS44-F1
#
_entry.id   AF-A0A819FS44-F1
#
_cell.length_a   1.000
_cell.length_b   1.000
_cell.length_c   1.000
_cell.angle_alpha   90.00
_cell.angle_beta   90.00
_cell.angle_gamma   90.00
#
_symmetry.space_group_name_H-M   'P 1'
#
loop_
_entity.id
_entity.type
_entity.pdbx_description
1 polymer ?
#
loop_
_entity_poly.entity_id
_entity_poly.type
_entity_poly.pdbx_seq_one_letter_code
_entity_poly.pdbx_strand_id
1 'polypeptide(L)'
;MVTSSIKTLDKLSIDELYEYLLRLDLNLKSLAERLKNERVSGADLVNFNEDDYKNCSITYGEKKKLQLLIEQKQTNLNAQPIAPTSNVSDSTQMQSEINRLKAIIQEQEQQIQEKNASVQQLEDITEKQEQQTQLQDAIIKQLQEALKTQSEEMQVLIDLSQEHRSLVLSSQNSSAK
;
A
#
# COMPACT_ATOMS: atom_id res chain seq x y z
N MET A 1 -36.85 13.61 19.58
CA MET A 1 -35.71 12.67 19.75
C MET A 1 -35.70 11.75 18.54
N VAL A 2 -34.72 11.90 17.64
CA VAL A 2 -34.67 11.13 16.38
C VAL A 2 -33.92 9.83 16.65
N THR A 3 -34.65 8.73 16.70
CA THR A 3 -34.10 7.38 16.67
C THR A 3 -33.55 7.14 15.26
N SER A 4 -32.29 7.48 15.04
CA SER A 4 -31.59 7.15 13.79
C SER A 4 -31.43 5.63 13.73
N SER A 5 -32.42 4.94 13.15
CA SER A 5 -32.28 3.54 12.75
C SER A 5 -31.00 3.41 11.94
N ILE A 6 -30.13 2.47 12.31
CA ILE A 6 -28.90 2.18 11.57
C ILE A 6 -29.32 1.81 10.14
N LYS A 7 -29.18 2.75 9.21
CA LYS A 7 -29.41 2.48 7.80
C LYS A 7 -28.36 1.46 7.37
N THR A 8 -28.83 0.40 6.74
CA THR A 8 -27.98 -0.65 6.21
C THR A 8 -27.15 -0.09 5.06
N LEU A 9 -25.94 -0.64 4.80
CA LEU A 9 -25.01 -0.11 3.78
C LEU A 9 -25.70 0.08 2.42
N ASP A 10 -26.53 -0.88 2.01
CA ASP A 10 -27.36 -0.88 0.80
C ASP A 10 -28.43 0.23 0.75
N LYS A 11 -28.77 0.84 1.88
CA LYS A 11 -29.76 1.91 1.99
C LYS A 11 -29.13 3.30 2.15
N LEU A 12 -27.79 3.37 2.18
CA LEU A 12 -27.10 4.65 2.24
C LEU A 12 -27.19 5.32 0.87
N SER A 13 -27.75 6.53 0.86
CA SER A 13 -27.60 7.42 -0.29
C SER A 13 -26.13 7.78 -0.51
N ILE A 14 -25.81 8.39 -1.65
CA ILE A 14 -24.43 8.81 -1.98
C ILE A 14 -23.85 9.72 -0.87
N ASP A 15 -24.63 10.69 -0.39
CA ASP A 15 -24.19 11.59 0.69
C ASP A 15 -24.06 10.87 2.04
N GLU A 16 -24.94 9.92 2.32
CA GLU A 16 -24.87 9.13 3.56
C GLU A 16 -23.69 8.16 3.55
N LEU A 17 -23.37 7.58 2.39
CA LEU A 17 -22.19 6.74 2.20
C LEU A 17 -20.90 7.56 2.38
N TYR A 18 -20.86 8.77 1.80
CA TYR A 18 -19.75 9.69 1.98
C TYR A 18 -19.47 10.00 3.45
N GLU A 19 -20.51 10.42 4.19
CA GLU A 19 -20.40 10.71 5.62
C GLU A 19 -20.05 9.47 6.45
N TYR A 20 -20.56 8.30 6.06
CA TYR A 20 -20.25 7.03 6.72
C TYR A 20 -18.78 6.66 6.58
N LEU A 21 -18.21 6.78 5.37
CA LEU A 21 -16.80 6.50 5.11
C LEU A 21 -15.87 7.45 5.88
N LEU A 22 -16.22 8.74 5.97
CA LEU A 22 -15.46 9.73 6.75
C LEU A 22 -15.47 9.44 8.26
N ARG A 23 -16.61 8.98 8.79
CA ARG A 23 -16.73 8.60 10.22
C ARG A 23 -15.98 7.32 10.54
N LEU A 24 -15.90 6.41 9.57
CA LEU A 24 -15.21 5.15 9.74
C LEU A 24 -13.68 5.34 9.76
N ASP A 25 -13.15 6.07 8.79
CA ASP A 25 -11.71 6.31 8.67
C ASP A 25 -11.45 7.59 7.87
N LEU A 26 -10.79 8.57 8.51
CA LEU A 26 -10.43 9.84 7.88
C LEU A 26 -9.53 9.67 6.65
N ASN A 27 -8.76 8.58 6.58
CA ASN A 27 -7.91 8.28 5.42
C ASN A 27 -8.73 7.88 4.18
N LEU A 28 -10.02 7.57 4.34
CA LEU A 28 -10.93 7.28 3.23
C LEU A 28 -11.55 8.55 2.63
N LYS A 29 -11.20 9.76 3.10
CA LYS A 29 -11.76 11.00 2.57
C LYS A 29 -11.62 11.13 1.06
N SER A 30 -10.42 10.90 0.53
CA SER A 30 -10.18 10.98 -0.91
C SER A 30 -11.01 9.95 -1.69
N LEU A 31 -11.14 8.73 -1.15
CA LEU A 31 -11.99 7.69 -1.73
C LEU A 31 -13.47 8.07 -1.67
N ALA A 32 -13.95 8.58 -0.54
CA ALA A 32 -15.32 9.00 -0.34
C ALA A 32 -15.68 10.12 -1.33
N GLU A 33 -14.79 11.10 -1.54
CA GLU A 33 -14.96 12.14 -2.55
C GLU A 33 -15.04 11.56 -3.97
N ARG A 34 -14.18 10.59 -4.32
CA ARG A 34 -14.24 9.91 -5.62
C ARG A 34 -15.57 9.16 -5.81
N LEU A 35 -15.98 8.35 -4.84
CA LEU A 35 -17.24 7.61 -4.89
C LEU A 35 -18.45 8.56 -4.99
N LYS A 36 -18.39 9.71 -4.29
CA LYS A 36 -19.42 10.75 -4.37
C LYS A 36 -19.49 11.39 -5.76
N ASN A 37 -18.34 11.70 -6.37
CA ASN A 37 -18.27 12.28 -7.70
C ASN A 37 -18.78 11.32 -8.78
N GLU A 38 -18.44 10.04 -8.66
CA GLU A 38 -18.95 8.95 -9.51
C GLU A 38 -20.39 8.54 -9.19
N ARG A 39 -21.03 9.21 -8.23
CA ARG A 39 -22.41 8.97 -7.79
C ARG A 39 -22.68 7.53 -7.34
N VAL A 40 -21.68 6.89 -6.73
CA VAL A 40 -21.79 5.54 -6.19
C VAL A 40 -22.61 5.58 -4.89
N SER A 41 -23.74 4.90 -4.88
CA SER A 41 -24.54 4.70 -3.67
C SER A 41 -24.07 3.49 -2.87
N GLY A 42 -24.58 3.34 -1.65
CA GLY A 42 -24.29 2.15 -0.85
C GLY A 42 -24.82 0.85 -1.47
N ALA A 43 -25.91 0.91 -2.26
CA ALA A 43 -26.41 -0.23 -3.03
C ALA A 43 -25.47 -0.64 -4.16
N ASP A 44 -24.90 0.35 -4.85
CA ASP A 44 -23.94 0.11 -5.93
C ASP A 44 -22.67 -0.52 -5.35
N LEU A 45 -22.19 0.03 -4.23
CA LEU A 45 -20.99 -0.46 -3.54
C LEU A 45 -21.09 -1.94 -3.13
N VAL A 46 -22.27 -2.40 -2.71
CA VAL A 46 -22.50 -3.82 -2.36
C VAL A 46 -22.34 -4.75 -3.57
N ASN A 47 -22.58 -4.24 -4.78
CA ASN A 47 -22.49 -4.98 -6.04
C ASN A 47 -21.19 -4.71 -6.81
N PHE A 48 -20.20 -4.04 -6.20
CA PHE A 48 -18.93 -3.73 -6.87
C PHE A 48 -18.22 -4.99 -7.37
N ASN A 49 -17.90 -4.99 -8.67
CA ASN A 49 -17.05 -6.00 -9.30
C ASN A 49 -15.64 -5.43 -9.54
N GLU A 50 -14.74 -6.26 -10.09
CA GLU A 50 -13.36 -5.85 -10.36
C GLU A 50 -13.22 -4.65 -11.30
N ASP A 51 -14.14 -4.47 -12.23
CA ASP A 51 -14.10 -3.37 -13.20
C ASP A 51 -14.60 -2.06 -12.58
N ASP A 52 -15.56 -2.13 -11.64
CA ASP A 52 -16.01 -0.95 -10.88
C ASP A 52 -14.88 -0.35 -10.03
N TYR A 53 -14.04 -1.19 -9.43
CA TYR A 53 -12.85 -0.73 -8.70
C TYR A 53 -11.83 -0.03 -9.60
N LYS A 54 -11.66 -0.51 -10.84
CA LYS A 54 -10.75 0.11 -11.82
C LYS A 54 -11.31 1.45 -12.31
N ASN A 55 -12.59 1.51 -12.63
CA ASN A 55 -13.26 2.71 -13.10
C ASN A 55 -13.23 3.84 -12.05
N CYS A 56 -13.36 3.49 -10.76
CA CYS A 56 -13.29 4.45 -9.66
C CYS A 56 -11.86 4.79 -9.20
N SER A 57 -10.82 4.29 -9.91
CA SER A 57 -9.40 4.49 -9.57
C SER A 57 -9.09 4.19 -8.09
N ILE A 58 -9.58 3.04 -7.59
CA ILE A 58 -9.46 2.65 -6.19
C ILE A 58 -8.15 1.86 -5.99
N THR A 59 -7.37 2.25 -4.99
CA THR A 59 -6.14 1.52 -4.62
C THR A 59 -6.46 0.15 -4.02
N TYR A 60 -5.49 -0.77 -4.03
CA TYR A 60 -5.68 -2.10 -3.44
C TYR A 60 -6.07 -2.04 -1.95
N GLY A 61 -5.48 -1.13 -1.18
CA GLY A 61 -5.79 -0.94 0.25
C GLY A 61 -7.21 -0.43 0.48
N GLU A 62 -7.66 0.55 -0.32
CA GLU A 62 -9.03 1.06 -0.28
C GLU A 62 -10.04 -0.02 -0.70
N LYS A 63 -9.76 -0.79 -1.75
CA LYS A 63 -10.57 -1.95 -2.17
C LYS A 63 -10.74 -2.94 -1.02
N LYS A 64 -9.66 -3.29 -0.32
CA LYS A 64 -9.72 -4.24 0.80
C LYS A 64 -10.54 -3.70 1.98
N LYS A 65 -10.43 -2.41 2.30
CA LYS A 65 -11.26 -1.80 3.35
C LYS A 65 -12.74 -1.81 2.98
N LEU A 66 -13.09 -1.49 1.74
CA LEU A 66 -14.49 -1.55 1.26
C LEU A 66 -15.03 -2.98 1.27
N GLN A 67 -14.22 -3.96 0.85
CA GLN A 67 -14.60 -5.38 0.87
C GLN A 67 -14.90 -5.84 2.30
N LEU A 68 -14.04 -5.49 3.27
CA LEU A 68 -14.26 -5.83 4.69
C LEU A 68 -15.54 -5.20 5.25
N LEU A 69 -15.88 -3.96 4.85
CA LEU A 69 -17.13 -3.32 5.25
C LEU A 69 -18.36 -4.04 4.72
N ILE A 70 -18.32 -4.48 3.46
CA ILE A 70 -19.40 -5.24 2.83
C ILE A 70 -19.54 -6.61 3.52
N GLU A 71 -18.44 -7.29 3.79
CA GLU A 71 -18.41 -8.61 4.47
C GLU A 71 -18.92 -8.52 5.92
N GLN A 72 -18.52 -7.49 6.67
CA GLN A 72 -19.06 -7.22 8.02
C GLN A 72 -20.58 -6.99 7.98
N LYS A 73 -21.10 -6.40 6.90
CA LYS A 73 -22.55 -6.22 6.76
C LYS A 73 -23.27 -7.55 6.47
N GLN A 74 -22.72 -8.37 5.58
CA GLN A 74 -23.30 -9.67 5.23
C GLN A 74 -23.33 -10.63 6.42
N THR A 75 -22.29 -10.63 7.25
CA THR A 75 -22.24 -11.43 8.49
C THR A 75 -23.25 -10.97 9.54
N ASN A 76 -23.50 -9.65 9.66
CA ASN A 76 -24.55 -9.11 10.53
C ASN A 76 -25.98 -9.37 10.01
N LEU A 77 -26.18 -9.53 8.70
CA LEU A 77 -27.47 -9.90 8.08
C LEU A 77 -27.80 -11.39 8.23
N ASN A 78 -26.78 -12.26 8.19
CA ASN A 78 -26.95 -13.70 8.37
C ASN A 78 -27.10 -14.13 9.83
N ALA A 79 -26.91 -13.21 10.79
CA ALA A 79 -27.33 -13.37 12.17
C ALA A 79 -28.83 -13.00 12.27
N GLN A 80 -29.73 -13.94 11.97
CA GLN A 80 -31.17 -13.74 12.18
C GLN A 80 -31.48 -13.35 13.64
N PRO A 81 -32.28 -12.30 13.90
CA PRO A 81 -32.91 -12.12 15.19
C PRO A 81 -34.03 -13.15 15.30
N ILE A 82 -33.82 -14.18 16.11
CA ILE A 82 -34.88 -15.11 16.50
C ILE A 82 -35.96 -14.29 17.23
N ALA A 83 -37.20 -14.32 16.72
CA ALA A 83 -38.33 -13.67 17.36
C ALA A 83 -38.50 -14.17 18.81
N PRO A 84 -38.86 -13.32 19.78
CA PRO A 84 -38.97 -13.74 21.16
C PRO A 84 -40.25 -14.56 21.35
N THR A 85 -40.13 -15.89 21.32
CA THR A 85 -41.15 -16.78 21.84
C THR A 85 -40.85 -17.09 23.30
N SER A 86 -41.59 -16.42 24.18
CA SER A 86 -42.00 -16.84 25.53
C SER A 86 -41.03 -17.66 26.38
N ASN A 87 -40.47 -17.00 27.40
CA ASN A 87 -40.29 -17.49 28.77
C ASN A 87 -39.60 -18.86 28.97
N VAL A 88 -38.41 -19.09 28.42
CA VAL A 88 -37.36 -19.94 29.04
C VAL A 88 -35.98 -19.42 28.60
N SER A 89 -35.24 -18.83 29.56
CA SER A 89 -33.77 -18.69 29.59
C SER A 89 -33.05 -17.56 28.83
N ASP A 90 -33.27 -16.30 29.23
CA ASP A 90 -32.36 -15.17 28.92
C ASP A 90 -30.89 -15.48 29.27
N SER A 91 -30.65 -16.28 30.32
CA SER A 91 -29.30 -16.70 30.74
C SER A 91 -28.63 -17.66 29.75
N THR A 92 -29.38 -18.56 29.12
CA THR A 92 -28.80 -19.52 28.15
C THR A 92 -28.47 -18.84 26.83
N GLN A 93 -29.31 -17.89 26.39
CA GLN A 93 -29.02 -17.03 25.23
C GLN A 93 -27.78 -16.15 25.46
N MET A 94 -27.65 -15.57 26.66
CA MET A 94 -26.46 -14.78 27.03
C MET A 94 -25.20 -15.64 27.04
N GLN A 95 -25.28 -16.86 27.56
CA GLN A 95 -24.14 -17.78 27.59
C GLN A 95 -23.72 -18.24 26.19
N SER A 96 -24.67 -18.48 25.27
CA SER A 96 -24.34 -18.80 23.88
C SER A 96 -23.66 -17.63 23.16
N GLU A 97 -24.10 -16.40 23.44
CA GLU A 97 -23.50 -15.22 22.81
C GLU A 97 -22.09 -14.96 23.35
N ILE A 98 -21.85 -15.15 24.66
CA ILE A 98 -20.51 -15.07 25.26
C ILE A 98 -19.58 -16.10 24.63
N ASN A 99 -20.04 -17.35 24.44
CA ASN A 99 -19.22 -18.39 23.83
C ASN A 99 -18.89 -18.08 22.37
N ARG A 100 -19.85 -17.52 21.62
CA ARG A 100 -19.64 -17.06 20.25
C ARG A 100 -18.61 -15.93 20.18
N LEU A 101 -18.74 -14.91 21.04
CA LEU A 101 -17.80 -13.79 21.10
C LEU A 101 -16.39 -14.24 21.48
N LYS A 102 -16.25 -15.20 22.41
CA LYS A 102 -14.94 -15.78 22.75
C LYS A 102 -14.28 -16.45 21.55
N ALA A 103 -15.04 -17.20 20.75
CA ALA A 103 -14.50 -17.83 19.54
C ALA A 103 -14.04 -16.78 18.51
N ILE A 104 -14.82 -15.71 18.32
CA ILE A 104 -14.45 -14.60 17.43
C ILE A 104 -13.19 -13.89 17.92
N ILE A 105 -13.09 -13.61 19.22
CA ILE A 105 -11.90 -12.97 19.80
C ILE A 105 -10.67 -13.83 19.57
N GLN A 106 -10.77 -15.14 19.82
CA GLN A 106 -9.66 -16.07 19.64
C GLN A 106 -9.19 -16.14 18.18
N GLU A 107 -10.12 -16.15 17.23
CA GLU A 107 -9.81 -16.10 15.80
C GLU A 107 -9.13 -14.78 15.42
N GLN A 108 -9.62 -13.65 15.94
CA GLN A 108 -9.03 -12.33 15.70
C GLN A 108 -7.63 -12.22 16.28
N GLU A 109 -7.37 -12.75 17.48
CA GLU A 109 -6.05 -12.80 18.08
C GLU A 109 -5.06 -13.58 17.20
N GLN A 110 -5.49 -14.72 16.66
CA GLN A 110 -4.66 -15.50 15.75
C GLN A 110 -4.37 -14.74 14.44
N GLN A 111 -5.39 -14.13 13.83
CA GLN A 111 -5.21 -13.32 12.62
C GLN A 111 -4.27 -12.12 12.87
N ILE A 112 -4.34 -11.49 14.03
CA ILE A 112 -3.42 -10.40 14.41
C ILE A 112 -1.99 -10.94 14.52
N GLN A 113 -1.80 -12.11 15.13
CA GLN A 113 -0.49 -12.73 15.26
C GLN A 113 0.14 -13.06 13.90
N GLU A 114 -0.65 -13.61 12.98
CA GLU A 114 -0.21 -13.90 11.60
C GLU A 114 0.14 -12.62 10.81
N LYS A 115 -0.66 -11.56 10.98
CA LYS A 115 -0.36 -10.26 10.37
C LYS A 115 0.90 -9.62 10.94
N ASN A 116 1.11 -9.70 12.25
CA ASN A 116 2.34 -9.19 12.88
C ASN A 116 3.57 -9.94 12.36
N ALA A 117 3.49 -11.26 12.18
CA ALA A 117 4.56 -12.04 11.57
C ALA A 117 4.82 -11.60 10.12
N SER A 118 3.77 -11.31 9.36
CA SER A 118 3.89 -10.81 7.98
C SER A 118 4.52 -9.42 7.91
N VAL A 119 4.17 -8.52 8.84
CA VAL A 119 4.78 -7.19 8.97
C VAL A 119 6.27 -7.33 9.27
N GLN A 120 6.65 -8.20 10.21
CA GLN A 120 8.06 -8.44 10.53
C GLN A 120 8.87 -8.90 9.31
N GLN A 121 8.31 -9.82 8.51
CA GLN A 121 8.97 -10.27 7.27
C GLN A 121 9.16 -9.12 6.25
N LEU A 122 8.20 -8.20 6.17
CA LEU A 122 8.31 -7.03 5.30
C LEU A 122 9.36 -6.04 5.80
N GLU A 123 9.48 -5.85 7.11
CA GLU A 123 10.53 -5.03 7.72
C GLU A 123 11.92 -5.61 7.39
N ASP A 124 12.11 -6.93 7.55
CA ASP A 124 13.36 -7.61 7.22
C ASP A 124 13.73 -7.47 5.72
N ILE A 125 12.74 -7.54 4.82
CA ILE A 125 12.96 -7.33 3.39
C ILE A 125 13.37 -5.89 3.11
N THR A 126 12.71 -4.92 3.76
CA THR A 126 12.99 -3.50 3.59
C THR A 126 14.41 -3.16 4.05
N GLU A 127 14.83 -3.69 5.19
CA GLU A 127 16.20 -3.50 5.70
C GLU A 127 17.25 -4.06 4.72
N LYS A 128 17.01 -5.27 4.17
CA LYS A 128 17.91 -5.85 3.16
C LYS A 128 17.98 -5.03 1.87
N GLN A 129 16.86 -4.48 1.42
CA GLN A 129 16.83 -3.61 0.24
C GLN A 129 17.58 -2.30 0.47
N GLU A 130 17.48 -1.73 1.67
CA GLU A 130 18.23 -0.53 2.04
C GLU A 130 19.74 -0.80 2.05
N GLN A 131 20.17 -1.89 2.67
CA GLN A 131 21.58 -2.32 2.64
C GLN A 131 22.09 -2.55 1.22
N GLN A 132 21.29 -3.18 0.36
CA GLN A 132 21.64 -3.39 -1.05
C GLN A 132 21.78 -2.08 -1.81
N THR A 133 20.92 -1.10 -1.55
CA THR A 133 20.97 0.23 -2.17
C THR A 133 22.24 0.97 -1.77
N GLN A 134 22.59 0.95 -0.48
CA GLN A 134 23.83 1.55 0.01
C GLN A 134 25.07 0.92 -0.63
N LEU A 135 25.07 -0.40 -0.84
CA LEU A 135 26.15 -1.09 -1.54
C LEU A 135 26.25 -0.67 -3.01
N GLN A 136 25.11 -0.55 -3.71
CA GLN A 136 25.08 -0.09 -5.10
C GLN A 136 25.62 1.35 -5.22
N ASP A 137 25.24 2.24 -4.32
CA ASP A 137 25.73 3.62 -4.30
C ASP A 137 27.25 3.68 -4.07
N ALA A 138 27.77 2.85 -3.17
CA ALA A 138 29.21 2.75 -2.94
C ALA A 138 29.97 2.26 -4.19
N ILE A 139 29.44 1.27 -4.90
CA ILE A 139 30.01 0.76 -6.15
C ILE A 139 29.98 1.84 -7.23
N ILE A 140 28.85 2.54 -7.39
CA ILE A 140 28.72 3.63 -8.37
C ILE A 140 29.76 4.71 -8.11
N LYS A 141 29.96 5.11 -6.85
CA LYS A 141 30.96 6.10 -6.47
C LYS A 141 32.38 5.63 -6.82
N GLN A 142 32.73 4.38 -6.52
CA GLN A 142 34.03 3.81 -6.89
C GLN A 142 34.24 3.79 -8.41
N LEU A 143 33.22 3.43 -9.18
CA LEU A 143 33.29 3.45 -10.65
C LEU A 143 33.48 4.87 -11.20
N GLN A 144 32.82 5.87 -10.62
CA GLN A 144 32.99 7.27 -10.99
C GLN A 144 34.41 7.76 -10.71
N GLU A 145 34.98 7.40 -9.56
CA GLU A 145 36.37 7.74 -9.21
C GLU A 145 37.36 7.06 -10.17
N ALA A 146 37.17 5.76 -10.47
CA ALA A 146 38.00 5.03 -11.41
C ALA A 146 37.97 5.63 -12.83
N LEU A 147 36.78 6.00 -13.32
CA LEU A 147 36.62 6.67 -14.62
C LEU A 147 37.32 8.03 -14.65
N LYS A 148 37.25 8.79 -13.55
CA LYS A 148 37.94 10.07 -13.44
C LYS A 148 39.46 9.88 -13.52
N THR A 149 40.02 8.96 -12.74
CA THR A 149 41.45 8.64 -12.79
C THR A 149 41.88 8.18 -14.18
N GLN A 150 41.11 7.28 -14.81
CA GLN A 150 41.41 6.83 -16.17
C GLN A 150 41.39 7.98 -17.19
N SER A 151 40.46 8.94 -17.05
CA SER A 151 40.41 10.13 -17.89
C SER A 151 41.64 11.03 -17.71
N GLU A 152 42.11 11.19 -16.46
CA GLU A 152 43.31 11.97 -16.15
C GLU A 152 44.57 11.29 -16.72
N GLU A 153 44.71 9.97 -16.57
CA GLU A 153 45.80 9.20 -17.15
C GLU A 153 45.83 9.30 -18.68
N MET A 154 44.65 9.20 -19.33
CA MET A 154 44.54 9.34 -20.78
C MET A 154 44.95 10.73 -21.25
N GLN A 155 44.62 11.78 -20.48
CA GLN A 155 45.04 13.14 -20.81
C GLN A 155 46.57 13.29 -20.77
N VAL A 156 47.22 12.73 -19.73
CA VAL A 156 48.69 12.71 -19.63
C VAL A 156 49.33 12.01 -20.83
N LEU A 157 48.76 10.88 -21.27
CA LEU A 157 49.26 10.17 -22.46
C LEU A 157 49.10 10.98 -23.75
N ILE A 158 48.00 11.72 -23.88
CA ILE A 158 47.78 12.63 -25.02
C ILE A 158 48.83 13.73 -25.03
N ASP A 159 49.08 14.37 -23.88
CA ASP A 159 50.04 15.47 -23.75
C ASP A 159 51.47 14.99 -24.09
N LEU A 160 51.89 13.84 -23.55
CA LEU A 160 53.20 13.23 -23.87
C LEU A 160 53.34 12.88 -25.35
N SER A 161 52.27 12.37 -25.98
CA SER A 161 52.27 12.05 -27.42
C SER A 161 52.43 13.31 -28.28
N GLN A 162 51.80 14.42 -27.89
CA GLN A 162 51.94 15.71 -28.57
C GLN A 162 53.36 16.29 -28.41
N GLU A 163 53.94 16.19 -27.21
CA GLU A 163 55.31 16.63 -26.94
C GLU A 163 56.32 15.83 -27.78
N HIS A 164 56.22 14.50 -27.76
CA HIS A 164 57.09 13.63 -28.55
C HIS A 164 56.99 13.94 -30.05
N ARG A 165 55.78 14.16 -30.59
CA ARG A 165 55.58 14.57 -31.99
C ARG A 165 56.30 15.88 -32.29
N SER A 166 56.22 16.85 -31.39
CA SER A 166 56.87 18.16 -31.55
C SER A 166 58.39 18.06 -31.54
N LEU A 167 58.97 17.20 -30.69
CA LEU A 167 60.41 16.92 -30.63
C LEU A 167 60.93 16.21 -31.90
N VAL A 168 60.17 15.25 -32.43
CA VAL A 168 60.54 14.57 -33.69
C VAL A 168 60.56 15.57 -34.85
N LEU A 169 59.56 16.44 -34.95
CA LEU A 169 59.48 17.45 -36.00
C LEU A 169 60.63 18.48 -35.89
N SER A 170 60.99 18.90 -34.69
CA SER A 170 62.12 19.83 -34.49
C SER A 170 63.48 19.18 -34.80
N SER A 171 63.66 17.90 -34.49
CA SER A 171 64.87 17.12 -34.82
C SER A 171 65.05 16.87 -36.32
N GLN A 172 63.97 16.64 -37.06
CA GLN A 172 64.02 16.50 -38.52
C GLN A 172 64.39 17.81 -39.22
N ASN A 173 63.84 18.93 -38.73
CA ASN A 173 64.12 20.26 -39.30
C ASN A 173 65.55 20.76 -39.01
N SER A 174 66.18 20.32 -37.90
CA SER A 174 67.57 20.65 -37.59
C SER A 174 68.59 19.78 -38.34
N SER A 175 68.20 18.58 -38.80
CA SER A 175 69.06 17.69 -39.59
C SER A 175 69.05 17.99 -41.10
N ALA A 176 68.12 18.82 -41.57
CA ALA A 176 67.97 19.21 -42.97
C ALA A 176 68.65 20.56 -43.33
N LYS A 177 69.43 21.13 -42.40
CA LYS A 177 70.27 22.32 -42.59
C LYS A 177 71.75 21.95 -42.52
#